data_AF-A0A6P0I8H3-F1
#
_entry.id   AF-A0A6P0I8H3-F1
#
_cell.length_a   1.000
_cell.length_b   1.000
_cell.length_c   1.000
_cell.angle_alpha   90.00
_cell.angle_beta   90.00
_cell.angle_gamma   90.00
#
_symmetry.space_group_name_H-M   'P 1'
#
loop_
_entity.id
_entity.type
_entity.pdbx_description
1 polymer ?
#
loop_
_entity_poly.entity_id
_entity_poly.type
_entity_poly.pdbx_seq_one_letter_code
_entity_poly.pdbx_strand_id
1 'polypeptide(L)'
;MIEWLIAWGGSEAVKFIAQEVIGELAQGTAEDYVKDFFKQGISDAIGGIKNGKVLQKATAQAIKYFLDLIQQELENAELSESELKEYTKPLKQFIKNKSVLEVLIMAFDHDLKILDTNKLAITWNEINPLLPDDFDWELVAKQYRRRVKKIIRESDELREILNSKNLDKLVNQNTEIKPEFDLEKYQEGIREQYGNLKLESLDTSGYAYNQLKLWRMFIPQNVRESQEFMPQVHEIPKEYRQQLKETGQFEEELSQERLEGLRRRYFEQQIR
;
A
#
# COMPACT_ATOMS: atom_id res chain seq x y z
N MET A 1 0.43 -29.06 -10.31
CA MET A 1 0.71 -28.15 -9.16
C MET A 1 2.17 -28.17 -8.73
N ILE A 2 2.93 -29.26 -8.96
CA ILE A 2 4.34 -29.42 -8.57
C ILE A 2 5.32 -29.09 -9.72
N GLU A 3 4.86 -29.05 -10.98
CA GLU A 3 5.73 -28.88 -12.17
C GLU A 3 6.56 -27.58 -12.18
N TRP A 4 6.08 -26.49 -11.56
CA TRP A 4 6.86 -25.25 -11.46
C TRP A 4 8.05 -25.35 -10.47
N LEU A 5 8.13 -26.41 -9.64
CA LEU A 5 9.25 -26.65 -8.72
C LEU A 5 10.46 -27.29 -9.43
N ILE A 6 10.27 -27.91 -10.60
CA ILE A 6 11.27 -28.71 -11.31
C ILE A 6 12.31 -27.83 -12.02
N ALA A 7 11.96 -26.58 -12.39
CA ALA A 7 12.79 -25.70 -13.20
C ALA A 7 13.83 -24.83 -12.43
N TRP A 8 14.09 -25.08 -11.15
CA TRP A 8 14.90 -24.18 -10.30
C TRP A 8 16.16 -24.85 -9.72
N GLY A 9 17.28 -24.10 -9.68
CA GLY A 9 18.55 -24.51 -9.04
C GLY A 9 18.43 -24.64 -7.52
N GLY A 10 19.14 -25.60 -6.94
CA GLY A 10 19.09 -26.06 -5.55
C GLY A 10 19.42 -27.56 -5.49
N SER A 11 19.94 -28.07 -4.38
CA SER A 11 20.23 -29.51 -4.27
C SER A 11 18.96 -30.34 -4.41
N GLU A 12 19.12 -31.59 -4.84
CA GLU A 12 18.01 -32.54 -4.95
C GLU A 12 17.36 -32.82 -3.58
N ALA A 13 18.15 -32.73 -2.50
CA ALA A 13 17.69 -32.83 -1.11
C ALA A 13 16.76 -31.67 -0.71
N VAL A 14 17.15 -30.42 -0.98
CA VAL A 14 16.30 -29.24 -0.68
C VAL A 14 15.02 -29.27 -1.51
N LYS A 15 15.10 -29.67 -2.79
CA LYS A 15 13.91 -29.86 -3.63
C LYS A 15 12.96 -30.89 -3.04
N PHE A 16 13.48 -32.01 -2.55
CA PHE A 16 12.68 -33.07 -1.93
C PHE A 16 11.99 -32.59 -0.64
N ILE A 17 12.73 -31.93 0.27
CA ILE A 17 12.16 -31.40 1.52
C ILE A 17 11.07 -30.38 1.19
N ALA A 18 11.34 -29.44 0.27
CA ALA A 18 10.37 -28.44 -0.13
C ALA A 18 9.12 -29.11 -0.72
N GLN A 19 9.26 -30.06 -1.65
CA GLN A 19 8.12 -30.78 -2.21
C GLN A 19 7.28 -31.50 -1.16
N GLU A 20 7.91 -32.14 -0.18
CA GLU A 20 7.20 -32.87 0.86
C GLU A 20 6.46 -31.92 1.81
N VAL A 21 7.13 -30.88 2.30
CA VAL A 21 6.50 -29.85 3.14
C VAL A 21 5.37 -29.16 2.38
N ILE A 22 5.57 -28.80 1.12
CA ILE A 22 4.52 -28.21 0.27
C ILE A 22 3.36 -29.18 0.07
N GLY A 23 3.65 -30.47 -0.12
CA GLY A 23 2.65 -31.52 -0.25
C GLY A 23 1.79 -31.65 1.01
N GLU A 24 2.40 -31.57 2.19
CA GLU A 24 1.69 -31.57 3.47
C GLU A 24 0.90 -30.28 3.70
N LEU A 25 1.47 -29.12 3.37
CA LEU A 25 0.78 -27.82 3.44
C LEU A 25 -0.43 -27.73 2.49
N ALA A 26 -0.45 -28.51 1.42
CA ALA A 26 -1.58 -28.64 0.50
C ALA A 26 -2.63 -29.65 0.97
N GLN A 27 -2.40 -30.38 2.08
CA GLN A 27 -3.41 -31.23 2.71
C GLN A 27 -4.26 -30.41 3.68
N GLY A 28 -5.56 -30.73 3.76
CA GLY A 28 -6.59 -29.87 4.34
C GLY A 28 -6.31 -29.31 5.74
N THR A 29 -5.66 -30.08 6.63
CA THR A 29 -5.35 -29.64 8.00
C THR A 29 -4.27 -28.55 8.05
N ALA A 30 -3.26 -28.62 7.20
CA ALA A 30 -2.19 -27.64 7.15
C ALA A 30 -2.57 -26.45 6.26
N GLU A 31 -3.40 -26.67 5.23
CA GLU A 31 -4.01 -25.61 4.44
C GLU A 31 -4.85 -24.67 5.31
N ASP A 32 -5.70 -25.23 6.17
CA ASP A 32 -6.53 -24.45 7.08
C ASP A 32 -5.68 -23.72 8.12
N TYR A 33 -4.61 -24.35 8.62
CA TYR A 33 -3.66 -23.70 9.52
C TYR A 33 -2.99 -22.47 8.88
N VAL A 34 -2.48 -22.59 7.64
CA VAL A 34 -1.87 -21.45 6.93
C VAL A 34 -2.90 -20.35 6.72
N LYS A 35 -4.11 -20.69 6.25
CA LYS A 35 -5.20 -19.72 6.07
C LYS A 35 -5.54 -19.01 7.37
N ASP A 36 -5.71 -19.75 8.46
CA ASP A 36 -6.08 -19.20 9.75
C ASP A 36 -4.98 -18.32 10.33
N PHE A 37 -3.71 -18.65 10.08
CA PHE A 37 -2.59 -17.79 10.47
C PHE A 37 -2.57 -16.48 9.67
N PHE A 38 -2.83 -16.53 8.35
CA PHE A 38 -2.98 -15.31 7.54
C PHE A 38 -4.20 -14.47 7.95
N LYS A 39 -5.27 -15.09 8.46
CA LYS A 39 -6.43 -14.37 9.03
C LYS A 39 -6.15 -13.76 10.40
N GLN A 40 -5.37 -14.42 11.25
CA GLN A 40 -5.16 -14.03 12.66
C GLN A 40 -3.94 -13.14 12.89
N GLY A 41 -2.86 -13.35 12.14
CA GLY A 41 -1.53 -12.86 12.49
C GLY A 41 -0.87 -11.91 11.49
N ILE A 42 -1.50 -11.68 10.34
CA ILE A 42 -1.01 -10.77 9.31
C ILE A 42 -2.13 -9.78 9.01
N SER A 43 -1.80 -8.52 8.72
CA SER A 43 -2.81 -7.47 8.53
C SER A 43 -3.98 -7.95 7.66
N ASP A 44 -5.21 -7.64 8.08
CA ASP A 44 -6.50 -8.11 7.55
C ASP A 44 -6.59 -8.17 6.01
N ALA A 45 -5.84 -7.32 5.30
CA ALA A 45 -5.73 -7.32 3.84
C ALA A 45 -5.28 -8.66 3.24
N ILE A 46 -4.28 -9.33 3.82
CA ILE A 46 -3.76 -10.62 3.30
C ILE A 46 -4.68 -11.77 3.73
N GLY A 47 -5.28 -11.69 4.93
CA GLY A 47 -6.33 -12.61 5.38
C GLY A 47 -7.60 -12.58 4.49
N GLY A 48 -7.85 -11.45 3.81
CA GLY A 48 -8.93 -11.26 2.85
C GLY A 48 -8.72 -11.93 1.47
N ILE A 49 -7.59 -12.60 1.24
CA ILE A 49 -7.33 -13.34 0.00
C ILE A 49 -8.36 -14.47 -0.12
N LYS A 50 -9.35 -14.28 -0.99
CA LYS A 50 -10.35 -15.29 -1.33
C LYS A 50 -9.72 -16.57 -1.89
N ASN A 51 -8.51 -16.46 -2.46
CA ASN A 51 -7.82 -17.53 -3.15
C ASN A 51 -6.67 -18.11 -2.30
N GLY A 52 -7.01 -19.00 -1.36
CA GLY A 52 -6.01 -19.69 -0.51
C GLY A 52 -4.89 -20.38 -1.30
N LYS A 53 -5.13 -20.75 -2.57
CA LYS A 53 -4.12 -21.35 -3.46
C LYS A 53 -2.96 -20.40 -3.80
N VAL A 54 -3.21 -19.09 -3.91
CA VAL A 54 -2.15 -18.11 -4.20
C VAL A 54 -1.26 -17.92 -2.97
N LEU A 55 -1.86 -17.85 -1.79
CA LEU A 55 -1.13 -17.82 -0.52
C LEU A 55 -0.30 -19.09 -0.31
N GLN A 56 -0.88 -20.26 -0.56
CA GLN A 56 -0.15 -21.53 -0.50
C GLN A 56 1.03 -21.55 -1.44
N LYS A 57 0.85 -21.12 -2.70
CA LYS A 57 1.93 -21.06 -3.69
C LYS A 57 3.04 -20.10 -3.26
N ALA A 58 2.68 -18.93 -2.74
CA ALA A 58 3.65 -17.96 -2.26
C ALA A 58 4.41 -18.46 -1.03
N THR A 59 3.70 -19.09 -0.08
CA THR A 59 4.30 -19.70 1.12
C THR A 59 5.25 -20.85 0.75
N ALA A 60 4.83 -21.71 -0.18
CA ALA A 60 5.64 -22.77 -0.75
C ALA A 60 6.94 -22.24 -1.39
N GLN A 61 6.84 -21.16 -2.18
CA GLN A 61 8.00 -20.50 -2.77
C GLN A 61 8.94 -19.92 -1.73
N ALA A 62 8.38 -19.32 -0.68
CA ALA A 62 9.16 -18.74 0.41
C ALA A 62 9.92 -19.83 1.20
N ILE A 63 9.24 -20.90 1.62
CA ILE A 63 9.86 -22.03 2.34
C ILE A 63 11.00 -22.63 1.52
N LYS A 64 10.79 -22.84 0.22
CA LYS A 64 11.86 -23.34 -0.65
C LYS A 64 13.09 -22.42 -0.62
N TYR A 65 12.87 -21.12 -0.79
CA TYR A 65 13.98 -20.16 -0.79
C TYR A 65 14.69 -20.09 0.56
N PHE A 66 13.96 -20.24 1.65
CA PHE A 66 14.56 -20.32 2.99
C PHE A 66 15.47 -21.54 3.13
N LEU A 67 15.06 -22.70 2.63
CA LEU A 67 15.91 -23.89 2.59
C LEU A 67 17.14 -23.70 1.70
N ASP A 68 17.00 -23.05 0.55
CA ASP A 68 18.13 -22.73 -0.33
C ASP A 68 19.13 -21.79 0.38
N LEU A 69 18.65 -20.82 1.17
CA LEU A 69 19.52 -19.93 1.96
C LEU A 69 20.28 -20.68 3.05
N ILE A 70 19.60 -21.58 3.78
CA ILE A 70 20.29 -22.40 4.79
C ILE A 70 21.35 -23.25 4.10
N GLN A 71 21.03 -23.88 2.96
CA GLN A 71 22.00 -24.68 2.24
C GLN A 71 23.22 -23.84 1.79
N GLN A 72 23.00 -22.62 1.29
CA GLN A 72 24.09 -21.72 0.90
C GLN A 72 24.98 -21.34 2.07
N GLU A 73 24.41 -21.05 3.24
CA GLU A 73 25.20 -20.78 4.44
C GLU A 73 26.01 -22.00 4.89
N LEU A 74 25.42 -23.20 4.82
CA LEU A 74 26.13 -24.44 5.12
C LEU A 74 27.27 -24.74 4.13
N GLU A 75 27.06 -24.44 2.83
CA GLU A 75 28.10 -24.55 1.80
C GLU A 75 29.23 -23.51 2.00
N ASN A 76 28.88 -22.29 2.43
CA ASN A 76 29.85 -21.25 2.75
C ASN A 76 30.72 -21.60 3.97
N ALA A 77 30.19 -22.41 4.89
CA ALA A 77 30.92 -22.98 6.03
C ALA A 77 31.83 -24.17 5.63
N GLU A 78 32.08 -24.38 4.33
CA GLU A 78 32.96 -25.40 3.76
C GLU A 78 32.56 -26.87 4.07
N LEU A 79 31.28 -27.11 4.39
CA LEU A 79 30.76 -28.47 4.61
C LEU A 79 30.77 -29.28 3.31
N SER A 80 31.21 -30.54 3.41
CA SER A 80 31.18 -31.48 2.29
C SER A 80 29.77 -31.92 1.93
N GLU A 81 29.56 -32.41 0.71
CA GLU A 81 28.26 -32.97 0.29
C GLU A 81 27.76 -34.11 1.20
N SER A 82 28.67 -34.83 1.86
CA SER A 82 28.31 -35.91 2.78
C SER A 82 27.73 -35.35 4.07
N GLU A 83 28.32 -34.29 4.62
CA GLU A 83 27.85 -33.61 5.82
C GLU A 83 26.54 -32.87 5.55
N LEU A 84 26.42 -32.20 4.39
CA LEU A 84 25.16 -31.55 3.98
C LEU A 84 23.97 -32.51 3.95
N LYS A 85 24.19 -33.78 3.59
CA LYS A 85 23.12 -34.80 3.60
C LYS A 85 22.60 -35.08 5.01
N GLU A 86 23.44 -34.95 6.05
CA GLU A 86 23.03 -35.16 7.44
C GLU A 86 21.99 -34.13 7.89
N TYR A 87 22.02 -32.92 7.33
CA TYR A 87 21.06 -31.85 7.61
C TYR A 87 19.68 -32.05 6.98
N THR A 88 19.52 -32.99 6.03
CA THR A 88 18.26 -33.17 5.28
C THR A 88 17.06 -33.49 6.18
N LYS A 89 17.21 -34.48 7.07
CA LYS A 89 16.15 -34.90 8.01
C LYS A 89 15.88 -33.86 9.11
N PRO A 90 16.91 -33.25 9.72
CA PRO A 90 16.81 -32.12 10.65
C PRO A 90 16.09 -30.90 10.06
N LEU A 91 16.46 -30.47 8.85
CA LEU A 91 15.82 -29.35 8.15
C LEU A 91 14.33 -29.61 7.94
N LYS A 92 13.98 -30.84 7.55
CA LYS A 92 12.58 -31.24 7.42
C LYS A 92 11.82 -31.14 8.74
N GLN A 93 12.40 -31.59 9.85
CA GLN A 93 11.78 -31.46 11.18
C GLN A 93 11.64 -29.98 11.58
N PHE A 94 12.65 -29.17 11.28
CA PHE A 94 12.68 -27.75 11.57
C PHE A 94 11.57 -26.99 10.85
N ILE A 95 11.41 -27.18 9.54
CA ILE A 95 10.35 -26.51 8.77
C ILE A 95 8.95 -27.00 9.17
N LYS A 96 8.80 -28.25 9.60
CA LYS A 96 7.51 -28.75 10.11
C LYS A 96 7.16 -28.21 11.50
N ASN A 97 8.11 -27.60 12.21
CA ASN A 97 7.83 -27.00 13.49
C ASN A 97 6.88 -25.81 13.30
N LYS A 98 5.78 -25.82 14.05
CA LYS A 98 4.74 -24.79 14.02
C LYS A 98 5.36 -23.39 14.23
N SER A 99 6.18 -23.22 15.26
CA SER A 99 6.81 -21.94 15.59
C SER A 99 7.70 -21.40 14.45
N VAL A 100 8.37 -22.28 13.71
CA VAL A 100 9.20 -21.90 12.56
C VAL A 100 8.31 -21.44 11.40
N LEU A 101 7.25 -22.18 11.09
CA LEU A 101 6.28 -21.77 10.07
C LEU A 101 5.65 -20.41 10.39
N GLU A 102 5.32 -20.15 11.65
CA GLU A 102 4.79 -18.86 12.09
C GLU A 102 5.77 -17.72 11.77
N VAL A 103 7.05 -17.88 12.11
CA VAL A 103 8.09 -16.90 11.80
C VAL A 103 8.24 -16.70 10.29
N LEU A 104 8.23 -17.79 9.51
CA LEU A 104 8.35 -17.73 8.05
C LEU A 104 7.15 -17.05 7.39
N ILE A 105 5.94 -17.29 7.88
CA ILE A 105 4.70 -16.70 7.38
C ILE A 105 4.63 -15.21 7.78
N MET A 106 5.06 -14.82 8.97
CA MET A 106 5.14 -13.42 9.40
C MET A 106 5.96 -12.52 8.46
N ALA A 107 6.88 -13.07 7.68
CA ALA A 107 7.62 -12.31 6.66
C ALA A 107 6.74 -11.74 5.55
N PHE A 108 5.52 -12.24 5.38
CA PHE A 108 4.53 -11.70 4.43
C PHE A 108 3.86 -10.43 4.94
N ASP A 109 3.95 -10.12 6.24
CA ASP A 109 3.50 -8.82 6.73
C ASP A 109 4.45 -7.70 6.27
N HIS A 110 3.89 -6.76 5.53
CA HIS A 110 4.62 -5.60 5.02
C HIS A 110 5.15 -4.69 6.14
N ASP A 111 4.48 -4.68 7.30
CA ASP A 111 4.84 -3.83 8.44
C ASP A 111 5.98 -4.43 9.28
N LEU A 112 6.33 -5.70 9.06
CA LEU A 112 7.40 -6.38 9.75
C LEU A 112 8.78 -5.78 9.37
N LYS A 113 9.48 -5.26 10.38
CA LYS A 113 10.84 -4.69 10.21
C LYS A 113 11.92 -5.76 10.30
N ILE A 114 11.80 -6.69 11.25
CA ILE A 114 12.83 -7.68 11.60
C ILE A 114 12.13 -9.03 11.81
N LEU A 115 12.73 -10.09 11.27
CA LEU A 115 12.28 -11.48 11.48
C LEU A 115 12.84 -11.97 12.82
N ASP A 116 12.10 -12.79 13.56
CA ASP A 116 12.53 -13.32 14.85
C ASP A 116 13.58 -14.43 14.66
N THR A 117 14.84 -14.04 14.50
CA THR A 117 15.99 -14.94 14.35
C THR A 117 16.26 -15.74 15.61
N ASN A 118 15.95 -15.20 16.79
CA ASN A 118 16.10 -15.89 18.07
C ASN A 118 15.21 -17.12 18.14
N LYS A 119 13.94 -17.01 17.71
CA LYS A 119 13.05 -18.19 17.63
C LYS A 119 13.57 -19.26 16.68
N LEU A 120 14.10 -18.87 15.53
CA LEU A 120 14.71 -19.81 14.58
C LEU A 120 15.91 -20.53 15.20
N ALA A 121 16.83 -19.78 15.82
CA ALA A 121 18.01 -20.34 16.46
C ALA A 121 17.67 -21.26 17.64
N ILE A 122 16.77 -20.85 18.53
CA ILE A 122 16.32 -21.66 19.68
C ILE A 122 15.71 -22.96 19.19
N THR A 123 14.82 -22.88 18.19
CA THR A 123 14.13 -24.06 17.66
C THR A 123 15.09 -24.98 16.91
N TRP A 124 16.14 -24.43 16.29
CA TRP A 124 17.17 -25.24 15.65
C TRP A 124 18.04 -25.96 16.69
N ASN A 125 18.43 -25.29 17.78
CA ASN A 125 19.27 -25.88 18.82
C ASN A 125 18.65 -27.10 19.51
N GLU A 126 17.32 -27.26 19.44
CA GLU A 126 16.60 -28.45 19.90
C GLU A 126 16.71 -29.64 18.94
N ILE A 127 17.27 -29.43 17.73
CA ILE A 127 17.38 -30.40 16.64
C ILE A 127 18.87 -30.65 16.36
N ASN A 128 19.24 -31.92 16.17
CA ASN A 128 20.62 -32.32 15.81
C ASN A 128 20.72 -32.56 14.29
N PRO A 129 21.79 -32.14 13.59
CA PRO A 129 23.06 -31.62 14.10
C PRO A 129 23.08 -30.12 14.40
N LEU A 130 24.05 -29.73 15.23
CA LEU A 130 24.39 -28.32 15.50
C LEU A 130 24.83 -27.64 14.21
N LEU A 131 24.50 -26.34 14.07
CA LEU A 131 24.99 -25.54 12.96
C LEU A 131 26.48 -25.21 13.12
N PRO A 132 27.18 -24.95 12.02
CA PRO A 132 28.51 -24.36 12.05
C PRO A 132 28.56 -23.07 12.88
N ASP A 133 29.71 -22.81 13.53
CA ASP A 133 29.90 -21.64 14.39
C ASP A 133 29.77 -20.30 13.64
N ASP A 134 30.02 -20.31 12.33
CA ASP A 134 29.95 -19.18 11.42
C ASP A 134 28.58 -19.00 10.74
N PHE A 135 27.59 -19.83 11.07
CA PHE A 135 26.25 -19.75 10.49
C PHE A 135 25.51 -18.47 10.89
N ASP A 136 25.12 -17.64 9.91
CA ASP A 136 24.51 -16.33 10.16
C ASP A 136 22.98 -16.32 9.97
N TRP A 137 22.25 -16.48 11.08
CA TRP A 137 20.79 -16.36 11.10
C TRP A 137 20.27 -14.98 10.67
N GLU A 138 21.00 -13.89 10.95
CA GLU A 138 20.59 -12.54 10.59
C GLU A 138 20.69 -12.33 9.07
N LEU A 139 21.75 -12.86 8.45
CA LEU A 139 21.92 -12.85 7.01
C LEU A 139 20.80 -13.64 6.33
N VAL A 140 20.52 -14.87 6.76
CA VAL A 140 19.42 -15.70 6.25
C VAL A 140 18.09 -14.95 6.37
N ALA A 141 17.76 -14.41 7.54
CA ALA A 141 16.51 -13.68 7.76
C ALA A 141 16.37 -12.44 6.86
N LYS A 142 17.45 -11.68 6.69
CA LYS A 142 17.49 -10.48 5.84
C LYS A 142 17.29 -10.83 4.37
N GLN A 143 17.96 -11.87 3.88
CA GLN A 143 17.81 -12.35 2.50
C GLN A 143 16.42 -12.93 2.25
N TYR A 144 15.93 -13.76 3.17
CA TYR A 144 14.60 -14.36 3.13
C TYR A 144 13.52 -13.29 2.99
N ARG A 145 13.53 -12.26 3.85
CA ARG A 145 12.58 -11.15 3.80
C ARG A 145 12.61 -10.41 2.47
N ARG A 146 13.80 -10.13 1.92
CA ARG A 146 13.93 -9.47 0.61
C ARG A 146 13.27 -10.31 -0.49
N ARG A 147 13.40 -11.63 -0.43
CA ARG A 147 12.77 -12.51 -1.40
C ARG A 147 11.27 -12.63 -1.22
N VAL A 148 10.76 -12.71 0.01
CA VAL A 148 9.32 -12.70 0.28
C VAL A 148 8.66 -11.44 -0.28
N LYS A 149 9.29 -10.27 -0.09
CA LYS A 149 8.82 -9.02 -0.74
C LYS A 149 8.82 -9.11 -2.26
N LYS A 150 9.77 -9.81 -2.86
CA LYS A 150 9.83 -10.03 -4.32
C LYS A 150 8.71 -10.99 -4.77
N ILE A 151 8.45 -12.07 -4.04
CA ILE A 151 7.34 -13.01 -4.29
C ILE A 151 6.00 -12.27 -4.28
N ILE A 152 5.78 -11.40 -3.30
CA ILE A 152 4.56 -10.58 -3.20
C ILE A 152 4.40 -9.66 -4.42
N ARG A 153 5.49 -9.05 -4.91
CA ARG A 153 5.47 -8.14 -6.07
C ARG A 153 5.28 -8.85 -7.41
N GLU A 154 5.77 -10.09 -7.52
CA GLU A 154 5.66 -10.93 -8.72
C GLU A 154 4.25 -11.51 -8.89
N SER A 155 3.45 -11.58 -7.83
CA SER A 155 2.05 -12.01 -7.90
C SER A 155 1.13 -10.81 -8.06
N ASP A 156 0.37 -10.76 -9.15
CA ASP A 156 -0.59 -9.68 -9.39
C ASP A 156 -1.66 -9.60 -8.29
N GLU A 157 -2.23 -10.75 -7.87
CA GLU A 157 -3.21 -10.82 -6.77
C GLU A 157 -2.64 -10.30 -5.43
N LEU A 158 -1.43 -10.72 -5.05
CA LEU A 158 -0.82 -10.27 -3.79
C LEU A 158 -0.41 -8.79 -3.86
N ARG A 159 0.03 -8.33 -5.03
CA ARG A 159 0.41 -6.93 -5.26
C ARG A 159 -0.79 -6.00 -5.19
N GLU A 160 -1.93 -6.38 -5.78
CA GLU A 160 -3.15 -5.57 -5.70
C GLU A 160 -3.61 -5.36 -4.26
N ILE A 161 -3.56 -6.39 -3.44
CA ILE A 161 -3.94 -6.34 -2.03
C ILE A 161 -2.97 -5.47 -1.21
N LEU A 162 -1.68 -5.58 -1.50
CA LEU A 162 -0.69 -4.72 -0.87
C LEU A 162 -0.88 -3.25 -1.27
N ASN A 163 -1.22 -3.01 -2.53
CA ASN A 163 -1.50 -1.67 -3.04
C ASN A 163 -2.77 -1.09 -2.41
N SER A 164 -3.87 -1.86 -2.30
CA SER A 164 -5.10 -1.38 -1.65
C SER A 164 -4.84 -0.98 -0.20
N LYS A 165 -4.09 -1.80 0.57
CA LYS A 165 -3.71 -1.45 1.96
C LYS A 165 -2.86 -0.19 2.03
N ASN A 166 -1.92 -0.01 1.10
CA ASN A 166 -1.11 1.21 1.06
C ASN A 166 -1.97 2.44 0.73
N LEU A 167 -2.95 2.31 -0.17
CA LEU A 167 -3.91 3.37 -0.47
C LEU A 167 -4.81 3.67 0.74
N ASP A 168 -5.34 2.65 1.42
CA ASP A 168 -6.14 2.83 2.64
C ASP A 168 -5.33 3.50 3.75
N LYS A 169 -4.05 3.14 3.90
CA LYS A 169 -3.14 3.84 4.83
C LYS A 169 -2.95 5.29 4.45
N LEU A 170 -2.79 5.62 3.16
CA LEU A 170 -2.66 7.01 2.71
C LEU A 170 -3.96 7.81 2.92
N VAL A 171 -5.13 7.21 2.64
CA VAL A 171 -6.45 7.82 2.84
C VAL A 171 -6.73 8.05 4.33
N ASN A 172 -6.52 7.02 5.16
CA ASN A 172 -6.73 7.09 6.60
C ASN A 172 -5.65 7.90 7.32
N GLN A 173 -4.48 8.07 6.71
CA GLN A 173 -3.44 8.91 7.28
C GLN A 173 -3.85 10.35 7.34
N ASN A 174 -4.87 10.82 6.57
CA ASN A 174 -5.47 12.16 6.61
C ASN A 174 -4.48 13.15 7.23
N THR A 175 -3.25 13.17 6.68
CA THR A 175 -2.34 14.25 6.91
C THR A 175 -3.15 15.36 6.32
N GLU A 176 -3.67 16.24 7.16
CA GLU A 176 -4.06 17.58 6.75
C GLU A 176 -2.92 18.02 5.85
N ILE A 177 -3.10 17.84 4.53
CA ILE A 177 -2.25 18.46 3.54
C ILE A 177 -2.71 19.90 3.70
N LYS A 178 -2.16 20.57 4.72
CA LYS A 178 -2.09 22.02 4.77
C LYS A 178 -1.12 22.30 3.65
N PRO A 179 -1.58 22.70 2.45
CA PRO A 179 -0.63 23.31 1.53
C PRO A 179 0.06 24.40 2.35
N GLU A 180 1.39 24.37 2.41
CA GLU A 180 2.14 25.44 3.04
C GLU A 180 1.72 26.73 2.34
N PHE A 181 0.87 27.51 2.99
CA PHE A 181 0.39 28.77 2.45
C PHE A 181 1.48 29.81 2.69
N ASP A 182 2.36 29.91 1.71
CA ASP A 182 3.38 30.94 1.65
C ASP A 182 2.75 32.20 1.06
N LEU A 183 2.51 33.18 1.94
CA LEU A 183 1.88 34.45 1.57
C LEU A 183 2.73 35.25 0.58
N GLU A 184 4.05 35.15 0.64
CA GLU A 184 4.95 35.84 -0.28
C GLU A 184 4.85 35.23 -1.68
N LYS A 185 4.94 33.89 -1.79
CA LYS A 185 4.75 33.20 -3.08
C LYS A 185 3.37 33.41 -3.67
N TYR A 186 2.34 33.39 -2.83
CA TYR A 186 0.98 33.66 -3.28
C TYR A 186 0.83 35.09 -3.82
N GLN A 187 1.39 36.07 -3.11
CA GLN A 187 1.42 37.46 -3.57
C GLN A 187 2.19 37.61 -4.88
N GLU A 188 3.34 36.94 -5.01
CA GLU A 188 4.15 36.93 -6.23
C GLU A 188 3.36 36.35 -7.40
N GLY A 189 2.72 35.19 -7.22
CA GLY A 189 1.90 34.56 -8.24
C GLY A 189 0.72 35.44 -8.70
N ILE A 190 0.06 36.16 -7.79
CA ILE A 190 -0.97 37.13 -8.16
C ILE A 190 -0.38 38.28 -8.99
N ARG A 191 0.79 38.80 -8.61
CA ARG A 191 1.45 39.89 -9.34
C ARG A 191 1.93 39.45 -10.71
N GLU A 192 2.40 38.23 -10.87
CA GLU A 192 2.79 37.69 -12.18
C GLU A 192 1.58 37.48 -13.09
N GLN A 193 0.50 36.90 -12.56
CA GLN A 193 -0.67 36.55 -13.36
C GLN A 193 -1.56 37.74 -13.71
N TYR A 194 -1.64 38.74 -12.84
CA TYR A 194 -2.58 39.86 -12.95
C TYR A 194 -1.92 41.25 -12.86
N GLY A 195 -0.61 41.33 -12.66
CA GLY A 195 0.09 42.62 -12.57
C GLY A 195 0.29 43.31 -13.91
N ASN A 196 0.20 42.58 -15.02
CA ASN A 196 0.28 43.12 -16.38
C ASN A 196 -1.07 43.01 -17.09
N LEU A 197 -1.39 43.99 -17.93
CA LEU A 197 -2.60 43.97 -18.74
C LEU A 197 -2.47 42.93 -19.86
N LYS A 198 -3.37 41.94 -19.88
CA LYS A 198 -3.40 40.89 -20.92
C LYS A 198 -4.00 41.46 -22.20
N LEU A 199 -3.15 41.84 -23.15
CA LEU A 199 -3.53 42.41 -24.45
C LEU A 199 -3.53 41.39 -25.61
N GLU A 200 -3.48 40.10 -25.28
CA GLU A 200 -3.40 38.98 -26.24
C GLU A 200 -4.52 38.97 -27.28
N SER A 201 -5.69 39.52 -26.94
CA SER A 201 -6.83 39.63 -27.86
C SER A 201 -6.76 40.83 -28.82
N LEU A 202 -5.86 41.79 -28.57
CA LEU A 202 -5.79 43.07 -29.30
C LEU A 202 -4.52 43.19 -30.15
N ASP A 203 -3.43 42.53 -29.75
CA ASP A 203 -2.18 42.52 -30.51
C ASP A 203 -1.53 41.14 -30.47
N THR A 204 -1.27 40.55 -31.64
CA THR A 204 -0.63 39.24 -31.79
C THR A 204 0.90 39.32 -31.86
N SER A 205 1.46 40.54 -31.91
CA SER A 205 2.89 40.77 -32.16
C SER A 205 3.81 40.41 -30.99
N GLY A 206 3.29 40.12 -29.80
CA GLY A 206 4.10 39.64 -28.69
C GLY A 206 4.78 40.72 -27.85
N TYR A 207 4.93 41.93 -28.41
CA TYR A 207 5.93 42.88 -27.93
C TYR A 207 5.50 43.71 -26.71
N ALA A 208 4.19 43.91 -26.51
CA ALA A 208 3.66 44.80 -25.47
C ALA A 208 3.32 44.11 -24.13
N TYR A 209 3.42 42.77 -24.04
CA TYR A 209 2.83 41.99 -22.94
C TYR A 209 3.40 42.28 -21.54
N ASN A 210 4.64 42.74 -21.45
CA ASN A 210 5.30 43.00 -20.16
C ASN A 210 5.50 44.49 -19.85
N GLN A 211 5.03 45.39 -20.72
CA GLN A 211 5.36 46.81 -20.62
C GLN A 211 4.32 47.61 -19.81
N LEU A 212 3.05 47.16 -19.80
CA LEU A 212 1.96 47.87 -19.15
C LEU A 212 1.59 47.21 -17.81
N LYS A 213 2.27 47.67 -16.75
CA LYS A 213 1.96 47.31 -15.37
C LYS A 213 0.67 47.99 -14.89
N LEU A 214 -0.23 47.20 -14.30
CA LEU A 214 -1.43 47.68 -13.63
C LEU A 214 -1.08 48.15 -12.21
N TRP A 215 -0.87 49.45 -12.06
CA TRP A 215 -0.50 50.06 -10.76
C TRP A 215 -1.71 50.30 -9.84
N ARG A 216 -2.85 50.69 -10.42
CA ARG A 216 -4.11 50.91 -9.72
C ARG A 216 -5.25 50.48 -10.62
N MET A 217 -6.02 49.48 -10.18
CA MET A 217 -7.24 49.06 -10.85
C MET A 217 -8.41 49.54 -10.01
N PHE A 218 -9.19 50.48 -10.53
CA PHE A 218 -10.46 50.86 -9.93
C PHE A 218 -11.53 49.96 -10.51
N ILE A 219 -12.04 49.03 -9.70
CA ILE A 219 -13.24 48.27 -10.03
C ILE A 219 -14.40 49.06 -9.42
N PRO A 220 -15.25 49.73 -10.21
CA PRO A 220 -16.46 50.33 -9.67
C PRO A 220 -17.27 49.22 -9.00
N GLN A 221 -17.64 49.42 -7.73
CA GLN A 221 -18.50 48.49 -6.99
C GLN A 221 -19.93 48.62 -7.49
N ASN A 222 -20.16 48.08 -8.69
CA ASN A 222 -21.46 47.94 -9.30
C ASN A 222 -22.17 46.74 -8.66
N VAL A 223 -22.59 46.90 -7.41
CA VAL A 223 -23.26 45.82 -6.66
C VAL A 223 -24.75 45.93 -6.87
N ARG A 224 -25.39 44.81 -7.20
CA ARG A 224 -26.84 44.69 -7.19
C ARG A 224 -27.27 44.15 -5.82
N GLU A 225 -28.23 44.80 -5.18
CA GLU A 225 -28.73 44.35 -3.87
C GLU A 225 -29.46 43.01 -4.04
N SER A 226 -28.95 41.97 -3.37
CA SER A 226 -29.66 40.69 -3.25
C SER A 226 -30.89 40.88 -2.37
N GLN A 227 -32.07 41.06 -2.99
CA GLN A 227 -33.34 41.26 -2.27
C GLN A 227 -33.73 40.05 -1.40
N GLU A 228 -33.34 38.85 -1.80
CA GLU A 228 -33.58 37.61 -1.05
C GLU A 228 -32.21 37.05 -0.63
N PHE A 229 -31.78 37.38 0.59
CA PHE A 229 -30.67 36.68 1.23
C PHE A 229 -31.16 35.26 1.52
N MET A 230 -30.62 34.24 0.85
CA MET A 230 -30.83 32.82 1.21
C MET A 230 -29.58 32.24 1.91
N PRO A 231 -29.26 32.70 3.13
CA PRO A 231 -28.09 32.22 3.88
C PRO A 231 -28.25 30.77 4.33
N GLN A 232 -29.48 30.37 4.65
CA GLN A 232 -29.74 29.16 5.42
C GLN A 232 -29.35 27.87 4.70
N VAL A 233 -29.37 27.84 3.36
CA VAL A 233 -29.05 26.62 2.59
C VAL A 233 -27.54 26.44 2.40
N HIS A 234 -26.77 27.52 2.35
CA HIS A 234 -25.34 27.52 2.03
C HIS A 234 -24.43 27.72 3.24
N GLU A 235 -24.97 28.19 4.36
CA GLU A 235 -24.24 28.30 5.64
C GLU A 235 -24.11 26.96 6.38
N ILE A 236 -24.94 25.96 6.04
CA ILE A 236 -24.88 24.64 6.67
C ILE A 236 -23.67 23.85 6.13
N PRO A 237 -22.79 23.31 7.01
CA PRO A 237 -21.70 22.43 6.62
C PRO A 237 -22.18 21.25 5.76
N LYS A 238 -21.38 20.88 4.75
CA LYS A 238 -21.76 19.86 3.75
C LYS A 238 -22.12 18.51 4.37
N GLU A 239 -21.41 18.12 5.42
CA GLU A 239 -21.62 16.89 6.18
C GLU A 239 -22.99 16.87 6.87
N TYR A 240 -23.36 17.98 7.50
CA TYR A 240 -24.65 18.11 8.17
C TYR A 240 -25.81 18.13 7.16
N ARG A 241 -25.60 18.72 5.98
CA ARG A 241 -26.57 18.65 4.87
C ARG A 241 -26.79 17.22 4.37
N GLN A 242 -25.75 16.39 4.32
CA GLN A 242 -25.88 14.98 3.94
C GLN A 242 -26.69 14.19 4.96
N GLN A 243 -26.42 14.37 6.25
CA GLN A 243 -27.19 13.73 7.32
C GLN A 243 -28.68 14.12 7.27
N LEU A 244 -28.98 15.41 7.08
CA LEU A 244 -30.36 15.88 6.98
C LEU A 244 -31.08 15.31 5.74
N LYS A 245 -30.37 15.14 4.60
CA LYS A 245 -30.90 14.44 3.42
C LYS A 245 -31.20 12.97 3.70
N GLU A 246 -30.31 12.26 4.37
CA GLU A 246 -30.49 10.84 4.72
C GLU A 246 -31.67 10.62 5.68
N THR A 247 -31.90 11.56 6.59
CA THR A 247 -33.04 11.54 7.53
C THR A 247 -34.37 12.04 6.93
N GLY A 248 -34.37 12.48 5.67
CA GLY A 248 -35.58 13.02 5.01
C GLY A 248 -36.07 14.36 5.57
N GLN A 249 -35.24 15.07 6.35
CA GLN A 249 -35.59 16.36 6.98
C GLN A 249 -35.14 17.57 6.14
N PHE A 250 -34.63 17.35 4.93
CA PHE A 250 -34.11 18.37 4.04
C PHE A 250 -34.76 18.25 2.65
N GLU A 251 -35.77 19.07 2.37
CA GLU A 251 -36.59 18.92 1.15
C GLU A 251 -36.35 19.95 0.03
N GLU A 252 -35.44 20.92 0.15
CA GLU A 252 -35.21 21.86 -0.96
C GLU A 252 -33.82 21.72 -1.59
N GLU A 253 -33.72 20.81 -2.56
CA GLU A 253 -32.91 21.14 -3.74
C GLU A 253 -33.71 22.15 -4.56
N LEU A 254 -33.22 23.40 -4.59
CA LEU A 254 -33.80 24.44 -5.46
C LEU A 254 -33.89 23.87 -6.89
N SER A 255 -35.11 23.72 -7.41
CA SER A 255 -35.30 23.26 -8.79
C SER A 255 -34.53 24.18 -9.75
N GLN A 256 -33.98 23.61 -10.81
CA GLN A 256 -33.19 24.37 -11.79
C GLN A 256 -33.98 25.57 -12.35
N GLU A 257 -35.28 25.40 -12.57
CA GLU A 257 -36.19 26.46 -13.01
C GLU A 257 -36.28 27.63 -12.02
N ARG A 258 -36.30 27.34 -10.71
CA ARG A 258 -36.34 28.37 -9.66
C ARG A 258 -35.02 29.14 -9.56
N LEU A 259 -33.89 28.46 -9.75
CA LEU A 259 -32.56 29.08 -9.82
C LEU A 259 -32.43 30.00 -11.05
N GLU A 260 -32.92 29.57 -12.20
CA GLU A 260 -32.92 30.39 -13.41
C GLU A 260 -33.79 31.64 -13.25
N GLY A 261 -34.96 31.51 -12.62
CA GLY A 261 -35.83 32.64 -12.32
C GLY A 261 -35.19 33.66 -11.36
N LEU A 262 -34.49 33.20 -10.33
CA LEU A 262 -33.73 34.06 -9.41
C LEU A 262 -32.56 34.76 -10.13
N ARG A 263 -31.85 34.02 -10.99
CA ARG A 263 -30.75 34.56 -11.79
C ARG A 263 -31.24 35.67 -12.71
N ARG A 264 -32.33 35.48 -13.45
CA ARG A 264 -32.92 36.51 -14.32
C ARG A 264 -33.29 37.77 -13.54
N ARG A 265 -34.00 37.63 -12.42
CA ARG A 265 -34.36 38.75 -11.54
C ARG A 265 -33.14 39.53 -11.05
N TYR A 266 -32.06 38.84 -10.65
CA TYR A 266 -30.80 39.49 -10.28
C TYR A 266 -30.17 40.27 -11.45
N PHE A 267 -30.26 39.77 -12.70
CA PHE A 267 -29.71 40.47 -13.85
C PHE A 267 -30.51 41.67 -14.33
N GLU A 268 -31.82 41.69 -14.05
CA GLU A 268 -32.75 42.78 -14.38
C GLU A 268 -32.68 43.95 -13.39
N GLN A 269 -32.06 43.76 -12.22
CA GLN A 269 -31.92 44.81 -11.22
C GLN A 269 -31.00 45.95 -11.67
N GLN A 270 -31.38 47.17 -11.26
CA GLN A 270 -30.55 48.36 -11.43
C GLN A 270 -29.26 48.22 -10.61
N ILE A 271 -28.15 48.58 -11.24
CA ILE A 271 -26.83 48.62 -10.63
C ILE A 271 -26.75 49.92 -9.81
N ARG A 272 -26.32 49.84 -8.54
CA ARG A 272 -25.96 51.02 -7.74
C ARG A 272 -24.51 51.42 -7.95
#